data_AF-A0A1D2NLV3-F1
#
_entry.id   AF-A0A1D2NLV3-F1
#
_cell.length_a   1.000
_cell.length_b   1.000
_cell.length_c   1.000
_cell.angle_alpha   90.00
_cell.angle_beta   90.00
_cell.angle_gamma   90.00
#
_symmetry.space_group_name_H-M   'P 1'
#
loop_
_entity.id
_entity.type
_entity.pdbx_description
1 polymer ?
#
loop_
_entity_poly.entity_id
_entity_poly.type
_entity_poly.pdbx_seq_one_letter_code
_entity_poly.pdbx_strand_id
1 'polypeptide(L)'
;SGKVLLELSDSELESELGITHPLHRKKLRLAIEEHRNPALVRFPCIAELSHVWVSSEWLPDIGLPQYAEHFAGCLVDARLLDHLSKKDLEKYLGIALAERRRHCESDPLVWTNQHFVQWARSIDLTEYAENLKGSGVHGAICVLEPSFNGDTLASAMGIPPSKQIIRRHLSTELDGLLTPASTTLHTRSNLRFMFAPY
;
A
#
# COMPACT_ATOMS: atom_id res chain seq x y z
N SER A 1 3.89 -1.64 -42.68
CA SER A 1 3.24 -2.96 -42.57
C SER A 1 3.49 -3.52 -41.17
N GLY A 2 2.78 -4.58 -40.73
CA GLY A 2 3.01 -5.17 -39.41
C GLY A 2 4.46 -5.62 -39.18
N LYS A 3 5.16 -6.05 -40.22
CA LYS A 3 6.58 -6.41 -40.17
C LYS A 3 7.50 -5.24 -39.80
N VAL A 4 7.23 -4.04 -40.35
CA VAL A 4 8.00 -2.82 -40.05
C VAL A 4 7.84 -2.44 -38.58
N LEU A 5 6.63 -2.54 -38.02
CA LEU A 5 6.35 -2.20 -36.62
C LEU A 5 7.19 -3.04 -35.64
N LEU A 6 7.44 -4.31 -35.96
CA LEU A 6 8.23 -5.19 -35.11
C LEU A 6 9.69 -4.70 -35.05
N GLU A 7 10.24 -4.16 -36.13
CA GLU A 7 11.66 -3.80 -36.26
C GLU A 7 12.03 -2.45 -35.62
N LEU A 8 11.05 -1.66 -35.16
CA LEU A 8 11.29 -0.30 -34.64
C LEU A 8 12.02 -0.27 -33.28
N SER A 9 13.02 0.59 -33.20
CA SER A 9 13.68 1.04 -31.97
C SER A 9 12.78 1.97 -31.13
N ASP A 10 13.13 2.21 -29.86
CA ASP A 10 12.36 3.11 -28.99
C ASP A 10 12.33 4.55 -29.53
N SER A 11 13.43 4.98 -30.15
CA SER A 11 13.53 6.28 -30.82
C SER A 11 12.63 6.37 -32.04
N GLU A 12 12.46 5.28 -32.79
CA GLU A 12 11.56 5.23 -33.95
C GLU A 12 10.09 5.14 -33.50
N LEU A 13 9.79 4.41 -32.42
CA LEU A 13 8.46 4.42 -31.80
C LEU A 13 8.05 5.84 -31.38
N GLU A 14 8.99 6.65 -30.91
CA GLU A 14 8.73 8.05 -30.56
C GLU A 14 8.58 8.96 -31.79
N SER A 15 9.54 8.91 -32.70
CA SER A 15 9.62 9.84 -33.84
C SER A 15 8.67 9.51 -34.99
N GLU A 16 8.41 8.22 -35.26
CA GLU A 16 7.58 7.79 -36.39
C GLU A 16 6.10 7.62 -36.01
N LEU A 17 5.81 7.19 -34.77
CA LEU A 17 4.44 6.96 -34.30
C LEU A 17 3.93 8.05 -33.35
N GLY A 18 4.78 9.01 -32.98
CA GLY A 18 4.43 10.08 -32.05
C GLY A 18 4.16 9.62 -30.61
N ILE A 19 4.60 8.41 -30.24
CA ILE A 19 4.37 7.85 -28.90
C ILE A 19 5.45 8.42 -27.97
N THR A 20 5.15 9.55 -27.35
CA THR A 20 6.11 10.30 -26.50
C THR A 20 6.15 9.83 -25.04
N HIS A 21 5.11 9.14 -24.56
CA HIS A 21 5.08 8.68 -23.18
C HIS A 21 5.87 7.36 -23.01
N PRO A 22 6.86 7.28 -22.09
CA PRO A 22 7.71 6.10 -21.93
C PRO A 22 6.94 4.81 -21.63
N LEU A 23 5.86 4.87 -20.83
CA LEU A 23 5.05 3.70 -20.52
C LEU A 23 4.21 3.23 -21.71
N HIS A 24 3.78 4.14 -22.60
CA HIS A 24 3.04 3.75 -23.80
C HIS A 24 3.95 3.02 -24.79
N ARG A 25 5.19 3.49 -24.97
CA ARG A 25 6.20 2.77 -25.75
C ARG A 25 6.52 1.40 -25.16
N LYS A 26 6.70 1.34 -23.83
CA LYS A 26 6.95 0.08 -23.13
C LYS A 26 5.81 -0.92 -23.30
N LYS A 27 4.55 -0.49 -23.18
CA LYS A 27 3.36 -1.31 -23.46
C LYS A 27 3.41 -1.91 -24.86
N LEU A 28 3.66 -1.07 -25.88
CA LEU A 28 3.73 -1.51 -27.27
C LEU A 28 4.88 -2.50 -27.50
N ARG A 29 6.06 -2.26 -26.91
CA ARG A 29 7.18 -3.20 -26.99
C ARG A 29 6.88 -4.56 -26.37
N LEU A 30 6.24 -4.58 -25.20
CA LEU A 30 5.82 -5.83 -24.57
C LEU A 30 4.79 -6.58 -25.44
N ALA A 31 3.91 -5.85 -26.12
CA ALA A 31 2.96 -6.45 -27.08
C ALA A 31 3.65 -7.06 -28.30
N ILE A 32 4.66 -6.37 -28.84
CA ILE A 32 5.48 -6.85 -29.96
C ILE A 32 6.28 -8.10 -29.58
N GLU A 33 6.95 -8.09 -28.43
CA GLU A 33 7.79 -9.21 -27.98
C GLU A 33 6.97 -10.45 -27.65
N GLU A 34 5.79 -10.28 -27.06
CA GLU A 34 4.85 -11.38 -26.86
C GLU A 34 4.36 -11.98 -28.19
N HIS A 35 4.06 -11.13 -29.19
CA HIS A 35 3.68 -11.61 -30.51
C HIS A 35 4.82 -12.36 -31.22
N ARG A 36 6.07 -11.91 -31.03
CA ARG A 36 7.27 -12.57 -31.58
C ARG A 36 7.54 -13.92 -30.93
N ASN A 37 7.44 -13.97 -29.61
CA ASN A 37 7.86 -15.09 -28.80
C ASN A 37 6.76 -15.53 -27.82
N PRO A 38 5.59 -16.00 -28.31
CA PRO A 38 4.45 -16.35 -27.46
C PRO A 38 4.77 -17.48 -26.47
N ALA A 39 5.75 -18.34 -26.78
CA ALA A 39 6.19 -19.41 -25.89
C ALA A 39 6.92 -18.91 -24.63
N LEU A 40 7.38 -17.65 -24.59
CA LEU A 40 8.06 -17.06 -23.44
C LEU A 40 7.11 -16.32 -22.48
N VAL A 41 5.82 -16.26 -22.81
CA VAL A 41 4.81 -15.60 -21.97
C VAL A 41 4.54 -16.44 -20.73
N ARG A 42 4.94 -15.92 -19.56
CA ARG A 42 4.77 -16.60 -18.28
C ARG A 42 3.31 -16.84 -17.91
N PHE A 43 2.42 -15.94 -18.31
CA PHE A 43 0.99 -15.94 -17.97
C PHE A 43 0.15 -15.76 -19.25
N PRO A 44 -0.33 -16.85 -19.89
CA PRO A 44 -0.95 -16.78 -21.23
C PRO A 44 -2.15 -15.83 -21.36
N CYS A 45 -2.91 -15.60 -20.30
CA CYS A 45 -4.08 -14.71 -20.30
C CYS A 45 -3.76 -13.29 -19.80
N ILE A 46 -2.51 -12.95 -19.48
CA ILE A 46 -2.17 -11.62 -18.92
C ILE A 46 -2.49 -10.47 -19.88
N ALA A 47 -2.49 -10.78 -21.17
CA ALA A 47 -2.86 -9.87 -22.26
C ALA A 47 -4.34 -9.47 -22.26
N GLU A 48 -5.22 -10.32 -21.71
CA GLU A 48 -6.68 -10.10 -21.71
C GLU A 48 -7.09 -9.10 -20.62
N LEU A 49 -6.24 -8.92 -19.60
CA LEU A 49 -6.45 -8.01 -18.49
C LEU A 49 -6.09 -6.58 -18.91
N SER A 50 -7.06 -5.90 -19.50
CA SER A 50 -6.93 -4.54 -20.03
C SER A 50 -6.58 -3.49 -18.97
N HIS A 51 -6.14 -2.32 -19.43
CA HIS A 51 -5.90 -1.18 -18.55
C HIS A 51 -7.16 -0.70 -17.81
N VAL A 52 -8.36 -0.89 -18.40
CA VAL A 52 -9.64 -0.59 -17.76
C VAL A 52 -9.87 -1.53 -16.58
N TRP A 53 -9.61 -2.83 -16.75
CA TRP A 53 -9.72 -3.80 -15.66
C TRP A 53 -8.70 -3.49 -14.54
N VAL A 54 -7.46 -3.17 -14.91
CA VAL A 54 -6.42 -2.78 -13.94
C VAL A 54 -6.85 -1.54 -13.14
N SER A 55 -7.39 -0.51 -13.80
CA SER A 55 -7.77 0.74 -13.13
C SER A 55 -9.07 0.66 -12.34
N SER A 56 -10.08 -0.04 -12.86
CA SER A 56 -11.46 0.02 -12.35
C SER A 56 -11.82 -1.13 -11.43
N GLU A 57 -11.09 -2.25 -11.50
CA GLU A 57 -11.36 -3.45 -10.69
C GLU A 57 -10.16 -3.75 -9.78
N TRP A 58 -9.00 -4.04 -10.37
CA TRP A 58 -7.84 -4.55 -9.63
C TRP A 58 -7.27 -3.55 -8.62
N LEU A 59 -7.07 -2.27 -9.02
CA LEU A 59 -6.56 -1.24 -8.13
C LEU A 59 -7.50 -0.98 -6.92
N PRO A 60 -8.81 -0.78 -7.11
CA PRO A 60 -9.77 -0.73 -6.02
C PRO A 60 -9.73 -1.96 -5.10
N ASP A 61 -9.68 -3.18 -5.67
CA ASP A 61 -9.66 -4.43 -4.90
C ASP A 61 -8.47 -4.53 -3.95
N ILE A 62 -7.30 -4.02 -4.36
CA ILE A 62 -6.10 -4.01 -3.50
C ILE A 62 -6.00 -2.75 -2.62
N GLY A 63 -7.06 -1.94 -2.53
CA GLY A 63 -7.13 -0.75 -1.70
C GLY A 63 -6.31 0.43 -2.23
N LEU A 64 -6.11 0.49 -3.55
CA LEU A 64 -5.36 1.55 -4.24
C LEU A 64 -6.18 2.34 -5.28
N PRO A 65 -7.48 2.63 -5.06
CA PRO A 65 -8.32 3.32 -6.06
C PRO A 65 -7.84 4.73 -6.38
N GLN A 66 -7.10 5.39 -5.49
CA GLN A 66 -6.55 6.73 -5.69
C GLN A 66 -5.53 6.81 -6.84
N TYR A 67 -4.95 5.68 -7.26
CA TYR A 67 -4.02 5.63 -8.39
C TYR A 67 -4.71 5.28 -9.72
N ALA A 68 -6.02 5.01 -9.72
CA ALA A 68 -6.76 4.50 -10.88
C ALA A 68 -6.64 5.42 -12.10
N GLU A 69 -6.82 6.73 -11.92
CA GLU A 69 -6.74 7.72 -13.00
C GLU A 69 -5.34 7.76 -13.64
N HIS A 70 -4.29 7.69 -12.83
CA HIS A 70 -2.91 7.67 -13.32
C HIS A 70 -2.61 6.40 -14.12
N PHE A 71 -3.06 5.23 -13.64
CA PHE A 71 -2.88 3.95 -14.34
C PHE A 71 -3.68 3.92 -15.65
N ALA A 72 -4.91 4.42 -15.64
CA ALA A 72 -5.75 4.54 -16.83
C ALA A 72 -5.11 5.48 -17.86
N GLY A 73 -4.68 6.68 -17.46
CA GLY A 73 -4.01 7.65 -18.34
C GLY A 73 -2.69 7.14 -18.91
N CYS A 74 -1.98 6.29 -18.16
CA CYS A 74 -0.77 5.61 -18.62
C CYS A 74 -1.02 4.31 -19.39
N LEU A 75 -2.29 3.91 -19.60
CA LEU A 75 -2.71 2.69 -20.29
C LEU A 75 -2.09 1.41 -19.70
N VAL A 76 -1.91 1.36 -18.37
CA VAL A 76 -1.27 0.23 -17.68
C VAL A 76 -2.19 -0.99 -17.70
N ASP A 77 -1.93 -1.96 -18.57
CA ASP A 77 -2.55 -3.28 -18.54
C ASP A 77 -1.74 -4.24 -17.66
N ALA A 78 -2.24 -5.47 -17.43
CA ALA A 78 -1.55 -6.41 -16.55
C ALA A 78 -0.17 -6.83 -17.09
N ARG A 79 0.01 -6.84 -18.42
CA ARG A 79 1.31 -7.14 -19.05
C ARG A 79 2.35 -6.09 -18.72
N LEU A 80 1.98 -4.81 -18.86
CA LEU A 80 2.85 -3.70 -18.49
C LEU A 80 3.09 -3.67 -16.98
N LEU A 81 2.05 -3.93 -16.19
CA LEU A 81 2.10 -4.02 -14.72
C LEU A 81 3.17 -5.01 -14.23
N ASP A 82 3.26 -6.19 -14.84
CA ASP A 82 4.26 -7.23 -14.54
C ASP A 82 5.71 -6.78 -14.80
N HIS A 83 5.88 -5.73 -15.61
CA HIS A 83 7.19 -5.22 -16.03
C HIS A 83 7.53 -3.84 -15.46
N LEU A 84 6.68 -3.24 -14.61
CA LEU A 84 6.95 -1.92 -14.04
C LEU A 84 8.15 -1.97 -13.07
N SER A 85 9.09 -1.04 -13.26
CA SER A 85 10.17 -0.83 -12.30
C SER A 85 9.75 0.11 -11.18
N LYS A 86 10.50 0.12 -10.07
CA LYS A 86 10.32 1.12 -9.00
C LYS A 86 10.33 2.55 -9.54
N LYS A 87 11.24 2.85 -10.47
CA LYS A 87 11.35 4.16 -11.12
C LYS A 87 10.09 4.51 -11.92
N ASP A 88 9.46 3.52 -12.55
CA ASP A 88 8.23 3.74 -13.32
C ASP A 88 7.06 4.10 -12.39
N LEU A 89 6.93 3.36 -11.28
CA LEU A 89 5.92 3.60 -10.24
C LEU A 89 6.05 5.00 -9.64
N GLU A 90 7.26 5.42 -9.31
CA GLU A 90 7.52 6.72 -8.68
C GLU A 90 7.38 7.88 -9.68
N LYS A 91 7.96 7.75 -10.88
CA LYS A 91 8.07 8.87 -11.83
C LYS A 91 6.80 9.12 -12.63
N TYR A 92 6.08 8.07 -13.02
CA TYR A 92 4.96 8.19 -13.96
C TYR A 92 3.61 7.89 -13.32
N LEU A 93 3.57 7.08 -12.26
CA LEU A 93 2.33 6.61 -11.65
C LEU A 93 2.04 7.24 -10.29
N GLY A 94 2.90 8.15 -9.83
CA GLY A 94 2.70 8.88 -8.58
C GLY A 94 2.75 7.99 -7.33
N ILE A 95 3.15 6.72 -7.47
CA ILE A 95 3.34 5.81 -6.34
C ILE A 95 4.72 6.11 -5.76
N ALA A 96 4.80 7.20 -5.01
CA ALA A 96 5.88 7.39 -4.07
C ALA A 96 5.65 6.40 -2.93
N LEU A 97 6.61 5.50 -2.67
CA LEU A 97 6.60 4.62 -1.49
C LEU A 97 6.41 5.41 -0.17
N ALA A 98 6.67 6.72 -0.19
CA ALA A 98 6.40 7.64 0.91
C ALA A 98 4.89 7.80 1.21
N GLU A 99 4.01 7.82 0.22
CA GLU A 99 2.56 7.94 0.45
C GLU A 99 1.99 6.67 1.09
N ARG A 100 2.51 5.49 0.69
CA ARG A 100 2.26 4.21 1.38
C ARG A 100 2.82 4.20 2.80
N ARG A 101 3.97 4.82 3.06
CA ARG A 101 4.47 5.02 4.42
C ARG A 101 3.54 5.91 5.23
N ARG A 102 3.05 7.04 4.70
CA ARG A 102 2.15 7.93 5.44
C ARG A 102 0.80 7.26 5.78
N HIS A 103 0.24 6.48 4.86
CA HIS A 103 -0.98 5.71 5.12
C HIS A 103 -0.77 4.52 6.09
N CYS A 104 0.42 3.92 6.08
CA CYS A 104 0.78 2.85 7.00
C CYS A 104 1.20 3.40 8.38
N GLU A 105 1.86 4.56 8.42
CA GLU A 105 2.18 5.31 9.64
C GLU A 105 0.90 5.75 10.38
N SER A 106 -0.24 5.88 9.69
CA SER A 106 -1.54 6.06 10.34
C SER A 106 -2.23 4.76 10.75
N ASP A 107 -1.78 3.58 10.32
CA ASP A 107 -2.34 2.28 10.72
C ASP A 107 -1.68 1.80 12.03
N PRO A 108 -2.39 1.85 13.18
CA PRO A 108 -1.84 1.42 14.46
C PRO A 108 -1.35 -0.02 14.45
N LEU A 109 -1.82 -0.89 13.55
CA LEU A 109 -1.39 -2.28 13.47
C LEU A 109 0.12 -2.42 13.22
N VAL A 110 0.70 -1.49 12.44
CA VAL A 110 2.13 -1.53 12.10
C VAL A 110 2.98 -0.64 13.02
N TRP A 111 2.37 0.01 14.01
CA TRP A 111 3.10 0.91 14.91
C TRP A 111 4.15 0.14 15.70
N THR A 112 5.40 0.60 15.63
CA THR A 112 6.44 0.14 16.54
C THR A 112 6.27 0.75 17.92
N ASN A 113 6.98 0.22 18.92
CA ASN A 113 7.05 0.82 20.26
C ASN A 113 7.42 2.31 20.22
N GLN A 114 8.33 2.71 19.33
CA GLN A 114 8.75 4.10 19.18
C GLN A 114 7.61 5.02 18.71
N HIS A 115 6.68 4.53 17.89
CA HIS A 115 5.50 5.30 17.50
C HIS A 115 4.59 5.54 18.72
N PHE A 116 4.39 4.54 19.57
CA PHE A 116 3.64 4.72 20.83
C PHE A 116 4.32 5.68 21.81
N VAL A 117 5.67 5.69 21.88
CA VAL A 117 6.42 6.68 22.66
C VAL A 117 6.16 8.10 22.14
N GLN A 118 6.19 8.30 20.82
CA GLN A 118 5.92 9.61 20.21
C GLN A 118 4.46 10.03 20.40
N TRP A 119 3.52 9.11 20.22
CA TRP A 119 2.10 9.34 20.42
C TRP A 119 1.77 9.71 21.87
N ALA A 120 2.33 9.00 22.85
CA ALA A 120 2.17 9.34 24.27
C ALA A 120 2.62 10.78 24.58
N ARG A 121 3.69 11.25 23.94
CA ARG A 121 4.12 12.66 24.07
C ARG A 121 3.14 13.63 23.43
N SER A 122 2.54 13.28 22.29
CA SER A 122 1.58 14.15 21.60
C SER A 122 0.23 14.29 22.30
N ILE A 123 -0.11 13.37 23.21
CA ILE A 123 -1.31 13.44 24.06
C ILE A 123 -1.01 13.94 25.47
N ASP A 124 0.08 14.71 25.63
CA ASP A 124 0.52 15.33 26.88
C ASP A 124 0.95 14.35 28.01
N LEU A 125 1.37 13.14 27.66
CA LEU A 125 1.88 12.13 28.62
C LEU A 125 3.40 11.95 28.55
N THR A 126 4.14 13.03 28.27
CA THR A 126 5.59 13.02 28.06
C THR A 126 6.38 12.42 29.25
N GLU A 127 5.96 12.68 30.49
CA GLU A 127 6.63 12.15 31.70
C GLU A 127 6.56 10.62 31.83
N TYR A 128 5.60 9.98 31.16
CA TYR A 128 5.40 8.52 31.20
C TYR A 128 5.89 7.82 29.93
N ALA A 129 6.11 8.56 28.85
CA ALA A 129 6.35 7.99 27.51
C ALA A 129 7.60 7.10 27.45
N GLU A 130 8.67 7.48 28.15
CA GLU A 130 9.92 6.70 28.15
C GLU A 130 9.77 5.31 28.79
N ASN A 131 8.79 5.13 29.68
CA ASN A 131 8.53 3.84 30.34
C ASN A 131 8.02 2.77 29.37
N LEU A 132 7.56 3.17 28.18
CA LEU A 132 7.20 2.22 27.13
C LEU A 132 8.43 1.52 26.52
N LYS A 133 9.63 2.06 26.67
CA LYS A 133 10.83 1.41 26.13
C LYS A 133 11.07 0.10 26.85
N GLY A 134 11.09 -1.00 26.09
CA GLY A 134 11.25 -2.35 26.64
C GLY A 134 9.99 -2.94 27.27
N SER A 135 8.85 -2.27 27.21
CA SER A 135 7.57 -2.80 27.73
C SER A 135 6.95 -3.89 26.84
N GLY A 136 7.41 -4.00 25.60
CA GLY A 136 6.82 -4.88 24.59
C GLY A 136 5.55 -4.33 23.95
N VAL A 137 5.10 -3.11 24.29
CA VAL A 137 3.94 -2.46 23.62
C VAL A 137 4.29 -2.14 22.17
N HIS A 138 3.45 -2.62 21.24
CA HIS A 138 3.52 -2.38 19.80
C HIS A 138 2.13 -2.58 19.16
N GLY A 139 2.00 -2.18 17.89
CA GLY A 139 0.74 -2.14 17.16
C GLY A 139 -0.01 -3.46 17.10
N ALA A 140 0.71 -4.55 16.80
CA ALA A 140 0.11 -5.87 16.69
C ALA A 140 -0.57 -6.32 18.00
N ILE A 141 0.07 -6.14 19.17
CA ILE A 141 -0.58 -6.46 20.45
C ILE A 141 -1.73 -5.49 20.75
N CYS A 142 -1.59 -4.20 20.47
CA CYS A 142 -2.67 -3.24 20.75
C CYS A 142 -3.94 -3.47 19.90
N VAL A 143 -3.79 -3.94 18.66
CA VAL A 143 -4.91 -4.11 17.71
C VAL A 143 -5.44 -5.54 17.70
N LEU A 144 -4.57 -6.55 17.78
CA LEU A 144 -4.96 -7.95 17.58
C LEU A 144 -5.32 -8.68 18.88
N GLU A 145 -4.93 -8.17 20.05
CA GLU A 145 -5.21 -8.79 21.35
C GLU A 145 -6.43 -8.11 22.00
N PRO A 146 -7.61 -8.76 22.04
CA PRO A 146 -8.84 -8.14 22.54
C PRO A 146 -8.80 -7.77 24.02
N SER A 147 -7.90 -8.40 24.79
CA SER A 147 -7.69 -8.09 26.20
C SER A 147 -6.81 -6.86 26.43
N PHE A 148 -6.15 -6.33 25.40
CA PHE A 148 -5.34 -5.13 25.50
C PHE A 148 -6.24 -3.89 25.55
N ASN A 149 -6.07 -3.07 26.58
CA ASN A 149 -6.88 -1.87 26.81
C ASN A 149 -6.05 -0.75 27.46
N GLY A 150 -6.69 0.41 27.68
CA GLY A 150 -6.04 1.58 28.29
C GLY A 150 -5.44 1.32 29.67
N ASP A 151 -5.99 0.40 30.47
CA ASP A 151 -5.45 0.06 31.78
C ASP A 151 -4.16 -0.78 31.69
N THR A 152 -4.09 -1.70 30.73
CA THR A 152 -2.88 -2.46 30.41
C THR A 152 -1.77 -1.51 29.93
N LEU A 153 -2.11 -0.58 29.04
CA LEU A 153 -1.16 0.43 28.56
C LEU A 153 -0.71 1.38 29.68
N ALA A 154 -1.63 1.86 30.51
CA ALA A 154 -1.32 2.70 31.66
C ALA A 154 -0.34 2.02 32.63
N SER A 155 -0.49 0.71 32.83
CA SER A 155 0.40 -0.08 33.67
C SER A 155 1.79 -0.22 33.04
N ALA A 156 1.87 -0.44 31.72
CA ALA A 156 3.13 -0.44 30.98
C ALA A 156 3.84 0.94 30.99
N MET A 157 3.09 2.03 31.05
CA MET A 157 3.59 3.40 31.19
C MET A 157 3.97 3.77 32.63
N GLY A 158 3.74 2.89 33.61
CA GLY A 158 4.00 3.16 35.02
C GLY A 158 3.04 4.17 35.65
N ILE A 159 1.85 4.39 35.07
CA ILE A 159 0.83 5.32 35.61
C ILE A 159 0.12 4.62 36.78
N PRO A 160 0.20 5.16 38.02
CA PRO A 160 -0.43 4.52 39.18
C PRO A 160 -1.96 4.43 39.06
N PRO A 161 -2.61 3.40 39.65
CA PRO A 161 -4.08 3.30 39.70
C PRO A 161 -4.75 4.49 40.41
N SER A 162 -4.03 5.23 41.26
CA SER A 162 -4.56 6.43 41.91
C SER A 162 -4.72 7.63 40.96
N LYS A 163 -4.02 7.67 39.81
CA LYS A 163 -4.08 8.77 38.83
C LYS A 163 -5.23 8.60 37.83
N GLN A 164 -6.46 8.56 38.34
CA GLN A 164 -7.67 8.24 37.57
C GLN A 164 -7.94 9.18 36.39
N ILE A 165 -7.66 10.48 36.53
CA ILE A 165 -7.86 11.46 35.45
C ILE A 165 -6.93 11.15 34.25
N ILE A 166 -5.65 10.87 34.54
CA ILE A 166 -4.65 10.57 33.51
C ILE A 166 -4.98 9.25 32.81
N ARG A 167 -5.39 8.22 33.58
CA ARG A 167 -5.80 6.93 33.03
C ARG A 167 -7.01 7.08 32.10
N ARG A 168 -8.01 7.85 32.48
CA ARG A 168 -9.20 8.10 31.65
C ARG A 168 -8.85 8.83 30.36
N HIS A 169 -7.96 9.82 30.43
CA HIS A 169 -7.44 10.53 29.26
C HIS A 169 -6.74 9.55 28.30
N LEU A 170 -5.79 8.77 28.81
CA LEU A 170 -5.07 7.77 28.02
C LEU A 170 -6.01 6.76 27.33
N SER A 171 -7.00 6.23 28.06
CA SER A 171 -7.96 5.27 27.48
C SER A 171 -8.76 5.91 26.35
N THR A 172 -9.20 7.16 26.52
CA THR A 172 -10.00 7.87 25.49
C THR A 172 -9.18 8.09 24.22
N GLU A 173 -7.93 8.52 24.36
CA GLU A 173 -7.01 8.71 23.24
C GLU A 173 -6.66 7.38 22.56
N LEU A 174 -6.45 6.32 23.34
CA LEU A 174 -6.15 4.98 22.80
C LEU A 174 -7.32 4.44 21.98
N ASP A 175 -8.55 4.56 22.48
CA ASP A 175 -9.74 4.12 21.76
C ASP A 175 -9.91 4.91 20.45
N GLY A 176 -9.67 6.23 20.47
CA GLY A 176 -9.67 7.07 19.28
C GLY A 176 -8.61 6.65 18.25
N LEU A 177 -7.43 6.23 18.71
CA LEU A 177 -6.36 5.73 17.86
C LEU A 177 -6.69 4.39 17.20
N LEU A 178 -7.25 3.43 17.95
CA LEU A 178 -7.42 2.05 17.51
C LEU A 178 -8.71 1.79 16.71
N THR A 179 -9.78 2.57 16.95
CA THR A 179 -11.10 2.38 16.31
C THR A 179 -11.03 2.29 14.77
N PRO A 180 -10.27 3.15 14.05
CA PRO A 180 -10.14 3.05 12.59
C PRO A 180 -9.47 1.75 12.09
N ALA A 181 -8.56 1.18 12.88
CA ALA A 181 -7.80 -0.02 12.53
C ALA A 181 -8.68 -1.29 12.61
N SER A 182 -9.52 -1.37 13.63
CA SER A 182 -10.44 -2.50 13.86
C SER A 182 -11.50 -2.63 12.76
N THR A 183 -11.95 -1.50 12.18
CA THR A 183 -12.87 -1.49 11.02
C THR A 183 -12.18 -2.01 9.75
N THR A 184 -10.92 -1.64 9.52
CA THR A 184 -10.17 -2.01 8.31
C THR A 184 -9.79 -3.50 8.27
N LEU A 185 -9.53 -4.12 9.42
CA LEU A 185 -9.25 -5.56 9.51
C LEU A 185 -10.42 -6.43 9.06
N HIS A 186 -11.67 -6.02 9.32
CA HIS A 186 -12.86 -6.72 8.83
C HIS A 186 -13.00 -6.67 7.31
N THR A 187 -12.46 -5.64 6.66
CA THR A 187 -12.45 -5.53 5.21
C THR A 187 -11.33 -6.38 4.58
N ARG A 188 -10.15 -6.41 5.22
CA ARG A 188 -8.96 -7.15 4.73
C ARG A 188 -9.12 -8.67 4.73
N SER A 189 -9.91 -9.24 5.64
CA SER A 189 -10.18 -10.70 5.68
C SER A 189 -10.95 -11.19 4.44
N ASN A 190 -11.73 -10.34 3.77
CA ASN A 190 -12.46 -10.70 2.55
C ASN A 190 -11.58 -10.78 1.30
N LEU A 191 -10.40 -10.12 1.30
CA LEU A 191 -9.52 -10.04 0.12
C LEU A 191 -8.63 -11.27 -0.08
N ARG A 192 -8.51 -12.14 0.93
CA ARG A 192 -7.64 -13.33 0.90
C ARG A 192 -8.14 -14.44 -0.05
N PHE A 193 -9.37 -14.34 -0.55
CA PHE A 193 -10.01 -15.34 -1.40
C PHE A 193 -9.77 -15.16 -2.91
N MET A 194 -9.20 -14.03 -3.38
CA MET A 194 -9.13 -13.74 -4.82
C MET A 194 -7.82 -14.14 -5.53
N PHE A 195 -6.76 -14.52 -4.79
CA PHE A 195 -5.46 -14.88 -5.38
C PHE A 195 -4.94 -16.26 -4.97
N ALA A 196 -5.80 -17.16 -4.49
CA ALA A 196 -5.41 -18.56 -4.38
C ALA A 196 -5.55 -19.21 -5.78
N PRO A 197 -4.45 -19.65 -6.42
CA PRO A 197 -4.57 -20.51 -7.58
C PRO A 197 -5.12 -21.86 -7.09
N TYR A 198 -6.22 -22.31 -7.69
CA TYR A 198 -6.52 -23.75 -7.73
C TYR A 198 -5.54 -24.42 -8.68
#